data_AF-A0A346C096-F1
#
_entry.id   AF-A0A346C096-F1
#
_cell.length_a   1.000
_cell.length_b   1.000
_cell.length_c   1.000
_cell.angle_alpha   90.00
_cell.angle_beta   90.00
_cell.angle_gamma   90.00
#
_symmetry.space_group_name_H-M   'P 1'
#
loop_
_entity.id
_entity.type
_entity.pdbx_description
1 polymer ?
#
loop_
_entity_poly.entity_id
_entity_poly.type
_entity_poly.pdbx_seq_one_letter_code
_entity_poly.pdbx_strand_id
1 'polypeptide(L)'
;MDKISLTLAARQKGLCPLCGQALIVGAEYEPESPHEWIDWFDAMKKRLHKHHFTYRRDGGSDEVKNLRLVHSECHQQLHARDGSNK
;
A
#
# COMPACT_ATOMS: atom_id res chain seq x y z
N MET A 1 -0.53 3.98 -10.99
CA MET A 1 -1.11 3.03 -9.99
C MET A 1 -2.25 2.25 -10.65
N ASP A 2 -2.56 1.02 -10.26
CA ASP A 2 -3.67 0.27 -10.88
C ASP A 2 -5.03 0.57 -10.22
N LYS A 3 -6.13 0.23 -10.91
CA LYS A 3 -7.51 0.54 -10.47
C LYS A 3 -7.87 -0.03 -9.10
N ILE A 4 -7.36 -1.20 -8.74
CA ILE A 4 -7.61 -1.80 -7.42
C ILE A 4 -6.92 -0.96 -6.35
N SER A 5 -5.65 -0.62 -6.55
CA SER A 5 -4.89 0.21 -5.61
C SER A 5 -5.57 1.58 -5.38
N LEU A 6 -6.08 2.22 -6.43
CA LEU A 6 -6.85 3.47 -6.31
C LEU A 6 -8.15 3.29 -5.52
N THR A 7 -8.88 2.20 -5.77
CA THR A 7 -10.11 1.87 -5.03
C THR A 7 -9.83 1.66 -3.54
N LEU A 8 -8.74 0.94 -3.22
CA LEU A 8 -8.33 0.70 -1.84
C LEU A 8 -7.91 1.99 -1.14
N ALA A 9 -7.08 2.83 -1.80
CA ALA A 9 -6.67 4.12 -1.26
C ALA A 9 -7.87 5.02 -0.93
N ALA A 10 -8.87 5.09 -1.82
CA ALA A 10 -10.10 5.86 -1.57
C ALA A 10 -10.89 5.31 -0.38
N ARG A 11 -11.12 3.99 -0.30
CA ARG A 11 -11.82 3.34 0.83
C ARG A 11 -11.11 3.56 2.17
N GLN A 12 -9.78 3.60 2.12
CA GLN A 12 -8.92 3.81 3.28
C GLN A 12 -8.69 5.30 3.60
N LYS A 13 -9.34 6.22 2.89
CA LYS A 13 -9.15 7.67 3.04
C LYS A 13 -7.69 8.11 2.94
N GLY A 14 -6.91 7.42 2.10
CA GLY A 14 -5.49 7.68 1.93
C GLY A 14 -4.59 7.22 3.08
N LEU A 15 -5.12 6.48 4.07
CA LEU A 15 -4.35 6.03 5.23
C LEU A 15 -3.95 4.56 5.13
N CYS A 16 -2.78 4.24 5.67
CA CYS A 16 -2.31 2.88 5.85
C CYS A 16 -3.00 2.28 7.10
N PRO A 17 -3.75 1.18 6.97
CA PRO A 17 -4.47 0.60 8.09
C PRO A 17 -3.56 -0.09 9.12
N LEU A 18 -2.27 -0.26 8.83
CA LEU A 18 -1.31 -0.89 9.76
C LEU A 18 -0.65 0.12 10.70
N CYS A 19 -0.24 1.29 10.19
CA CYS A 19 0.43 2.32 10.98
C CYS A 19 -0.40 3.59 11.21
N GLY A 20 -1.55 3.74 10.52
CA GLY A 20 -2.41 4.92 10.62
C GLY A 20 -1.92 6.16 9.85
N GLN A 21 -0.73 6.12 9.26
CA GLN A 21 -0.15 7.25 8.51
C GLN A 21 -0.62 7.28 7.05
N ALA A 22 -0.40 8.41 6.38
CA ALA A 22 -0.72 8.56 4.96
C ALA A 22 0.02 7.53 4.08
N LEU A 23 -0.70 6.95 3.11
CA LEU A 23 -0.14 6.00 2.13
C LEU A 23 0.91 6.66 1.24
N ILE A 24 0.68 7.93 0.87
CA ILE A 24 1.61 8.74 0.10
C ILE A 24 2.10 9.85 1.04
N VAL A 25 3.40 9.85 1.29
CA VAL A 25 4.09 10.88 2.09
C VAL A 25 4.70 11.90 1.13
N GLY A 26 4.67 13.18 1.48
CA GLY A 26 5.19 14.23 0.61
C GLY A 26 4.26 14.53 -0.55
N ALA A 27 2.94 14.39 -0.37
CA ALA A 27 1.96 14.79 -1.40
C ALA A 27 1.92 16.32 -1.60
N GLU A 28 2.50 17.06 -0.65
CA GLU A 28 2.82 18.47 -0.71
C GLU A 28 4.07 18.80 -1.53
N TYR A 29 4.83 17.81 -1.99
CA TYR A 29 5.97 18.03 -2.85
C TYR A 29 5.50 18.50 -4.23
N GLU A 30 5.98 19.66 -4.66
CA GLU A 30 5.69 20.26 -5.96
C GLU A 30 6.96 20.22 -6.84
N PRO A 31 7.19 19.13 -7.61
CA PRO A 31 8.31 19.05 -8.53
C PRO A 31 8.28 20.14 -9.60
N GLU A 32 9.47 20.58 -10.03
CA GLU A 32 9.63 21.73 -10.94
C GLU A 32 9.40 21.35 -12.41
N SER A 33 9.41 20.05 -12.73
CA SER A 33 9.21 19.55 -14.09
C SER A 33 8.30 18.32 -14.16
N PRO A 34 7.64 18.08 -15.31
CA PRO A 34 6.83 16.88 -15.51
C PRO A 34 7.60 15.57 -15.34
N HIS A 35 8.91 15.54 -15.64
CA HIS A 35 9.73 14.34 -15.46
C HIS A 35 9.91 14.01 -13.98
N GLU A 36 10.19 15.01 -13.15
CA GLU A 36 10.30 14.81 -11.70
C GLU A 36 8.96 14.37 -11.07
N TRP A 37 7.84 14.88 -11.59
CA TRP A 37 6.50 14.39 -11.20
C TRP A 37 6.33 12.89 -11.46
N ILE A 38 6.77 12.42 -12.63
CA ILE A 38 6.72 11.00 -12.99
C ILE A 38 7.61 10.17 -12.06
N ASP A 39 8.86 10.61 -11.87
CA ASP A 39 9.84 9.91 -11.02
C ASP A 39 9.39 9.82 -9.57
N TRP A 40 8.90 10.93 -9.00
CA TRP A 40 8.35 10.96 -7.65
C TRP A 40 7.16 10.01 -7.53
N PHE A 41 6.22 10.06 -8.48
CA PHE A 41 5.04 9.21 -8.43
C PHE A 41 5.38 7.72 -8.57
N ASP A 42 6.32 7.36 -9.44
CA ASP A 42 6.80 6.00 -9.60
C ASP A 42 7.55 5.51 -8.35
N ALA A 43 8.32 6.39 -7.70
CA ALA A 43 8.96 6.09 -6.43
C ALA A 43 7.90 5.83 -5.33
N MET A 44 6.86 6.66 -5.24
CA MET A 44 5.76 6.47 -4.28
C MET A 44 4.97 5.19 -4.52
N LYS A 45 4.66 4.89 -5.79
CA LYS A 45 3.94 3.67 -6.16
C LYS A 45 4.69 2.41 -5.71
N LYS A 46 6.03 2.39 -5.78
CA LYS A 46 6.86 1.25 -5.35
C LYS A 46 6.86 1.03 -3.83
N ARG A 47 6.48 2.04 -3.04
CA ARG A 47 6.38 1.98 -1.58
C ARG A 47 5.05 1.42 -1.06
N LEU A 48 4.17 0.99 -1.96
CA LEU A 48 2.82 0.50 -1.64
C LEU A 48 2.64 -0.95 -2.08
N HIS A 49 2.00 -1.75 -1.23
CA HIS A 49 1.64 -3.14 -1.50
C HIS A 49 0.19 -3.44 -1.15
N LYS A 50 -0.40 -4.37 -1.90
CA LYS A 50 -1.69 -4.97 -1.54
C LYS A 50 -1.42 -6.14 -0.61
N HIS A 51 -2.14 -6.18 0.49
CA HIS A 51 -2.08 -7.25 1.46
C HIS A 51 -3.47 -7.85 1.66
N HIS A 52 -3.52 -9.17 1.85
CA HIS A 52 -4.78 -9.88 2.06
C HIS A 52 -5.21 -9.89 3.53
N PHE A 53 -6.50 -9.74 3.83
CA PHE A 53 -7.00 -9.96 5.20
C PHE A 53 -6.95 -11.44 5.58
N THR A 54 -7.51 -12.29 4.73
CA THR A 54 -7.28 -13.74 4.76
C THR A 54 -6.11 -14.04 3.84
N TYR A 55 -5.03 -14.60 4.37
CA TYR A 55 -3.84 -14.94 3.59
C TYR A 55 -4.18 -15.87 2.42
N ARG A 56 -3.47 -15.69 1.30
CA ARG A 56 -3.66 -16.54 0.11
C ARG A 56 -3.42 -18.02 0.39
N ARG A 57 -2.42 -18.33 1.24
CA ARG A 57 -2.12 -19.71 1.69
C ARG A 57 -3.27 -20.36 2.49
N ASP A 58 -4.13 -19.53 3.08
CA ASP A 58 -5.27 -19.93 3.90
C ASP A 58 -6.60 -19.79 3.11
N GLY A 59 -6.53 -19.71 1.78
CA GLY A 59 -7.70 -19.64 0.89
C GLY A 59 -8.21 -18.24 0.55
N GLY A 60 -7.47 -17.18 0.92
CA GLY A 60 -7.83 -15.80 0.60
C GLY A 60 -7.86 -15.49 -0.90
N SER A 61 -8.91 -14.78 -1.36
CA SER A 61 -9.08 -14.36 -2.75
C SER A 61 -8.42 -13.01 -3.06
N ASP A 62 -8.20 -12.72 -4.34
CA ASP A 62 -7.71 -11.41 -4.83
C ASP A 62 -8.85 -10.38 -5.00
N GLU A 63 -10.03 -10.64 -4.42
CA GLU A 63 -11.16 -9.71 -4.45
C GLU A 63 -10.89 -8.47 -3.59
N VAL A 64 -11.35 -7.30 -4.03
CA VAL A 64 -11.09 -6.02 -3.35
C VAL A 64 -11.48 -6.02 -1.87
N LYS A 65 -12.54 -6.76 -1.48
CA LYS A 65 -12.96 -6.88 -0.06
C LYS A 65 -11.96 -7.63 0.82
N ASN A 66 -11.13 -8.50 0.23
CA ASN A 66 -10.08 -9.23 0.94
C ASN A 66 -8.73 -8.50 0.86
N LEU A 67 -8.67 -7.31 0.25
CA LEU A 67 -7.41 -6.58 0.08
C LEU A 67 -7.41 -5.28 0.87
N ARG A 68 -6.21 -4.88 1.29
CA ARG A 68 -5.88 -3.55 1.80
C ARG A 68 -4.57 -3.06 1.19
N LEU A 69 -4.46 -1.77 0.94
CA LEU A 69 -3.22 -1.12 0.50
C LEU A 69 -2.43 -0.69 1.75
N VAL A 70 -1.16 -1.05 1.80
CA VAL A 70 -0.27 -0.80 2.94
C VAL A 70 1.09 -0.35 2.43
N HIS A 71 1.90 0.27 3.30
CA HIS A 71 3.31 0.52 2.98
C HIS A 71 4.09 -0.80 2.82
N SER A 72 5.10 -0.80 1.94
CA SER A 72 6.01 -1.95 1.76
C SER A 72 6.64 -2.39 3.07
N GLU A 73 7.04 -1.43 3.90
CA GLU A 73 7.67 -1.71 5.19
C GLU A 73 6.69 -2.33 6.19
N CYS A 74 5.49 -1.74 6.36
CA CYS A 74 4.46 -2.32 7.22
C CYS A 74 4.06 -3.73 6.77
N HIS A 75 4.03 -3.97 5.46
CA HIS A 75 3.79 -5.29 4.90
C HIS A 75 4.87 -6.30 5.31
N GLN A 76 6.15 -5.93 5.17
CA GLN A 76 7.28 -6.78 5.56
C GLN A 76 7.28 -7.06 7.07
N GLN A 77 7.08 -6.04 7.90
CA GLN A 77 7.02 -6.17 9.36
C GLN A 77 5.88 -7.10 9.80
N LEU A 78 4.71 -7.03 9.16
CA LEU A 78 3.59 -7.92 9.45
C LEU A 78 3.95 -9.38 9.16
N HIS A 79 4.52 -9.68 7.99
CA HIS A 79 4.94 -11.06 7.66
C HIS A 79 6.07 -11.56 8.56
N ALA A 80 7.00 -10.70 8.99
CA ALA A 80 8.05 -11.06 9.93
C ALA A 80 7.47 -11.45 11.30
N ARG A 81 6.46 -10.72 11.80
CA ARG A 81 5.75 -11.03 13.04
C ARG A 81 4.96 -12.32 12.95
N ASP A 82 4.23 -12.53 11.86
CA ASP A 82 3.41 -13.73 11.66
C ASP A 82 4.24 -14.98 11.40
N GLY A 83 5.46 -14.83 10.85
CA GLY A 83 6.44 -15.90 10.71
C GLY A 83 7.12 -16.28 12.03
N SER A 84 7.27 -15.32 12.94
CA SER A 84 7.90 -15.51 14.26
C SER A 84 6.94 -16.11 15.30
N ASN A 85 5.63 -16.01 15.06
CA ASN A 85 4.57 -16.53 15.93
C ASN A 85 4.10 -17.93 15.50
N LYS A 86 4.94 -18.68 14.77
CA LYS A 86 4.64 -20.00 14.20
C LYS A 86 5.51 -21.09 14.80
#